data_AF-A0A2P8W902-F1
#
_entry.id   AF-A0A2P8W902-F1
#
_cell.length_a   1.000
_cell.length_b   1.000
_cell.length_c   1.000
_cell.angle_alpha   90.00
_cell.angle_beta   90.00
_cell.angle_gamma   90.00
#
_symmetry.space_group_name_H-M   'P 1'
#
loop_
_entity.id
_entity.type
_entity.pdbx_description
1 polymer ?
#
loop_
_entity_poly.entity_id
_entity_poly.type
_entity_poly.pdbx_seq_one_letter_code
_entity_poly.pdbx_strand_id
1 'polypeptide(L)'
;MYDSGAVYPPRLTMENLASDPNLLATVVGIVALGLAPLAFLLWFFYTRDKLNPEPRSLVLKLYLLGILAYVPVFLVRQLVPLPSWLMAIAVVPVLAELVKFWVVKRGVYNHPEFDEPVDGIIFAAAVGLGFATLEVVGSMLYAYFAVARLGVPGAAVDASAWTAVLAMFALRGLLAGPGHALWSSLWGYGLGLAKFSPPGQGRGLVRNGLLAAILSHAAFNALALESSWWLNRVGLVLVIAVLWFVVMRCLRYALALNTAAAR
;
A
#
# COMPACT_ATOMS: atom_id res chain seq x y z
N MET A 1 12.93 55.85 -24.21
CA MET A 1 11.84 55.10 -23.57
C MET A 1 11.41 54.01 -24.56
N TYR A 2 11.97 52.81 -24.44
CA TYR A 2 11.47 51.65 -25.16
C TYR A 2 10.53 50.92 -24.20
N ASP A 3 9.24 50.94 -24.53
CA ASP A 3 8.19 50.26 -23.79
C ASP A 3 8.38 48.75 -23.96
N SER A 4 8.84 48.08 -22.90
CA SER A 4 8.97 46.63 -22.86
C SER A 4 7.58 46.03 -22.70
N GLY A 5 6.91 45.78 -23.83
CA GLY A 5 5.66 45.03 -23.93
C GLY A 5 5.82 43.55 -23.56
N ALA A 6 6.41 43.28 -22.39
CA ALA A 6 6.40 41.97 -21.78
C ALA A 6 4.96 41.67 -21.33
N VAL A 7 4.24 40.95 -22.19
CA VAL A 7 3.01 40.26 -21.82
C VAL A 7 3.40 39.26 -20.73
N TYR A 8 3.23 39.65 -19.47
CA TYR A 8 3.28 38.71 -18.37
C TYR A 8 2.26 37.60 -18.67
N PRO A 9 2.65 36.31 -18.61
CA PRO A 9 1.67 35.24 -18.77
C PRO A 9 0.57 35.45 -17.71
N PRO A 10 -0.71 35.24 -18.06
CA PRO A 10 -1.81 35.41 -17.13
C PRO A 10 -1.53 34.60 -15.87
N ARG A 11 -1.72 35.24 -14.71
CA ARG A 11 -1.64 34.57 -13.40
C ARG A 11 -2.45 33.28 -13.47
N LEU A 12 -1.84 32.19 -13.04
CA LEU A 12 -2.46 30.89 -12.88
C LEU A 12 -3.60 30.99 -11.86
N THR A 13 -4.80 31.36 -12.29
CA THR A 13 -5.98 31.38 -11.42
C THR A 13 -6.51 29.97 -11.27
N MET A 14 -6.80 29.56 -10.03
CA MET A 14 -7.42 28.28 -9.65
C MET A 14 -8.86 28.11 -10.19
N GLU A 15 -9.36 29.06 -10.98
CA GLU A 15 -10.77 29.14 -11.43
C GLU A 15 -11.19 27.94 -12.30
N ASN A 16 -10.30 27.37 -13.12
CA ASN A 16 -10.68 26.37 -14.13
C ASN A 16 -11.11 25.00 -13.55
N LEU A 17 -10.55 24.57 -12.42
CA LEU A 17 -10.87 23.24 -11.88
C LEU A 17 -12.16 23.28 -11.05
N ALA A 18 -12.37 24.36 -10.28
CA ALA A 18 -13.59 24.53 -9.50
C ALA A 18 -14.82 24.74 -10.39
N SER A 19 -14.63 25.19 -11.63
CA SER A 19 -15.67 25.33 -12.64
C SER A 19 -15.93 24.08 -13.48
N ASP A 20 -15.12 23.01 -13.36
CA ASP A 20 -15.34 21.78 -14.13
C ASP A 20 -16.53 20.99 -13.57
N PRO A 21 -17.65 20.87 -14.32
CA PRO A 21 -18.84 20.15 -13.85
C PRO A 21 -18.59 18.66 -13.63
N ASN A 22 -17.53 18.09 -14.23
CA ASN A 22 -17.18 16.68 -14.13
C ASN A 22 -16.14 16.38 -13.04
N LEU A 23 -15.64 17.39 -12.32
CA LEU A 23 -14.60 17.21 -11.32
C LEU A 23 -15.02 16.20 -10.25
N LEU A 24 -16.23 16.34 -9.70
CA LEU A 24 -16.74 15.42 -8.68
C LEU A 24 -16.81 13.98 -9.21
N ALA A 25 -17.40 13.79 -10.39
CA ALA A 25 -17.50 12.47 -11.01
C ALA A 25 -16.12 11.85 -11.27
N THR A 26 -15.15 12.66 -11.68
CA THR A 26 -13.79 12.22 -11.95
C THR A 26 -13.06 11.82 -10.67
N VAL A 27 -13.14 12.64 -9.62
CA VAL A 27 -12.56 12.31 -8.30
C VAL A 27 -13.18 11.03 -7.74
N VAL A 28 -14.51 10.90 -7.80
CA VAL A 28 -15.21 9.67 -7.39
C VAL A 28 -14.75 8.47 -8.21
N GLY A 29 -14.59 8.63 -9.53
CA GLY A 29 -14.07 7.58 -10.42
C GLY A 29 -12.66 7.13 -10.08
N ILE A 30 -11.75 8.08 -9.80
CA ILE A 30 -10.37 7.79 -9.38
C ILE A 30 -10.33 7.04 -8.04
N VAL A 31 -11.12 7.50 -7.06
CA VAL A 31 -11.23 6.85 -5.75
C VAL A 31 -11.78 5.43 -5.90
N ALA A 32 -12.86 5.25 -6.66
CA ALA A 32 -13.44 3.93 -6.91
C ALA A 32 -12.46 2.99 -7.60
N LEU A 33 -11.75 3.48 -8.62
CA LEU A 33 -10.75 2.71 -9.36
C LEU A 33 -9.60 2.26 -8.44
N GLY A 34 -9.07 3.15 -7.60
CA GLY A 34 -8.00 2.83 -6.65
C GLY A 34 -8.43 1.86 -5.54
N LEU A 35 -9.67 1.97 -5.06
CA LEU A 35 -10.21 1.12 -3.99
C LEU A 35 -10.56 -0.30 -4.47
N ALA A 36 -10.98 -0.47 -5.73
CA ALA A 36 -11.48 -1.75 -6.25
C ALA A 36 -10.52 -2.94 -6.02
N PRO A 37 -9.23 -2.91 -6.41
CA PRO A 37 -8.33 -4.03 -6.17
C PRO A 37 -8.02 -4.25 -4.69
N LEU A 38 -8.00 -3.18 -3.89
CA LEU A 38 -7.70 -3.26 -2.45
C LEU A 38 -8.86 -3.87 -1.66
N ALA A 39 -10.10 -3.51 -2.00
CA ALA A 39 -11.31 -4.10 -1.45
C ALA A 39 -11.42 -5.58 -1.83
N PHE A 40 -11.12 -5.93 -3.09
CA PHE A 40 -11.05 -7.32 -3.53
C PHE A 40 -10.04 -8.12 -2.71
N LEU A 41 -8.84 -7.58 -2.50
CA LEU A 41 -7.82 -8.27 -1.70
C LEU A 41 -8.18 -8.38 -0.23
N LEU A 42 -8.83 -7.36 0.35
CA LEU A 42 -9.28 -7.42 1.74
C LEU A 42 -10.29 -8.54 1.91
N TRP A 43 -11.29 -8.61 1.01
CA TRP A 43 -12.24 -9.71 0.95
C TRP A 43 -11.55 -11.06 0.73
N PHE A 44 -10.57 -11.11 -0.18
CA PHE A 44 -9.85 -12.34 -0.51
C PHE A 44 -9.11 -12.90 0.71
N PHE A 45 -8.37 -12.09 1.46
CA PHE A 45 -7.63 -12.53 2.65
C PHE A 45 -8.57 -12.87 3.81
N TYR A 46 -9.59 -12.04 4.02
CA TYR A 46 -10.60 -12.24 5.07
C TYR A 46 -11.33 -13.58 4.92
N THR A 47 -11.67 -13.97 3.69
CA THR A 47 -12.41 -15.21 3.42
C THR A 47 -11.56 -16.48 3.42
N ARG A 48 -10.27 -16.39 3.77
CA ARG A 48 -9.36 -17.54 3.79
C ARG A 48 -9.48 -18.39 5.03
N ASP A 49 -9.73 -17.76 6.16
CA ASP A 49 -10.16 -18.49 7.32
C ASP A 49 -11.67 -18.72 7.24
N LYS A 50 -12.03 -20.00 7.07
CA LYS A 50 -13.42 -20.46 6.94
C LYS A 50 -13.93 -21.10 8.21
N LEU A 51 -13.02 -21.51 9.11
CA LEU A 51 -13.39 -22.28 10.29
C LEU A 51 -13.74 -21.33 11.43
N ASN A 52 -12.94 -20.30 11.66
CA ASN A 52 -13.13 -19.35 12.76
C ASN A 52 -12.99 -17.88 12.30
N PRO A 53 -13.83 -17.44 11.34
CA PRO A 53 -13.64 -16.15 10.69
C PRO A 53 -13.69 -14.97 11.67
N GLU A 54 -12.70 -14.10 11.54
CA GLU A 54 -12.52 -12.91 12.37
C GLU A 54 -13.73 -11.96 12.40
N PRO A 55 -13.96 -11.24 13.52
CA PRO A 55 -14.97 -10.20 13.57
C PRO A 55 -14.69 -9.10 12.54
N ARG A 56 -15.67 -8.85 11.64
CA ARG A 56 -15.54 -7.84 10.57
C ARG A 56 -15.21 -6.45 11.10
N SER A 57 -15.73 -6.09 12.28
CA SER A 57 -15.46 -4.81 12.94
C SER A 57 -14.00 -4.66 13.35
N LEU A 58 -13.36 -5.75 13.80
CA LEU A 58 -11.95 -5.76 14.19
C LEU A 58 -11.06 -5.64 12.96
N VAL A 59 -11.35 -6.41 11.91
CA VAL A 59 -10.65 -6.31 10.61
C VAL A 59 -10.78 -4.91 10.02
N LEU A 60 -11.99 -4.33 10.03
CA LEU A 60 -12.22 -2.96 9.55
C LEU A 60 -11.47 -1.93 10.41
N LYS A 61 -11.47 -2.07 11.74
CA LYS A 61 -10.71 -1.19 12.64
C LYS A 61 -9.22 -1.21 12.30
N LEU A 62 -8.64 -2.40 12.09
CA LEU A 62 -7.24 -2.55 11.71
C LEU A 62 -6.94 -1.98 10.32
N TYR A 63 -7.83 -2.17 9.36
CA TYR A 63 -7.74 -1.52 8.06
C TYR A 63 -7.74 0.02 8.18
N LEU A 64 -8.64 0.60 8.97
CA LEU A 64 -8.67 2.05 9.22
C LEU A 64 -7.40 2.54 9.94
N LEU A 65 -6.88 1.78 10.90
CA LEU A 65 -5.59 2.08 11.52
C LEU A 65 -4.43 1.99 10.52
N GLY A 66 -4.52 1.11 9.52
CA GLY A 66 -3.60 1.04 8.39
C GLY A 66 -3.61 2.32 7.54
N ILE A 67 -4.78 2.89 7.26
CA ILE A 67 -4.91 4.19 6.58
C ILE A 67 -4.15 5.26 7.39
N LEU A 68 -4.36 5.31 8.70
CA LEU A 68 -3.68 6.27 9.58
C LEU A 68 -2.16 6.02 9.65
N ALA A 69 -1.72 4.76 9.57
CA ALA A 69 -0.31 4.37 9.58
C ALA A 69 0.48 4.92 8.38
N TYR A 70 -0.18 5.25 7.26
CA TYR A 70 0.48 5.89 6.12
C TYR A 70 0.93 7.32 6.43
N VAL A 71 0.16 8.06 7.25
CA VAL A 71 0.40 9.48 7.53
C VAL A 71 1.82 9.77 8.05
N PRO A 72 2.34 9.11 9.10
CA PRO A 72 3.71 9.38 9.56
C PRO A 72 4.78 9.03 8.51
N VAL A 73 4.57 7.99 7.70
CA VAL A 73 5.50 7.62 6.62
C VAL A 73 5.52 8.69 5.54
N PHE A 74 4.34 9.19 5.16
CA PHE A 74 4.20 10.28 4.22
C PHE A 74 4.88 11.54 4.73
N LEU A 75 4.66 11.92 5.99
CA LEU A 75 5.31 13.10 6.59
C LEU A 75 6.83 12.98 6.59
N VAL A 76 7.39 11.83 6.97
CA VAL A 76 8.84 11.59 6.90
C VAL A 76 9.34 11.74 5.46
N ARG A 77 8.63 11.18 4.49
CA ARG A 77 8.97 11.30 3.07
C ARG A 77 8.99 12.75 2.57
N GLN A 78 8.10 13.61 3.05
CA GLN A 78 8.00 15.01 2.60
C GLN A 78 8.94 15.95 3.37
N LEU A 79 9.15 15.71 4.65
CA LEU A 79 9.79 16.67 5.56
C LEU A 79 11.28 16.41 5.77
N VAL A 80 11.76 15.18 5.55
CA VAL A 80 13.15 14.81 5.79
C VAL A 80 13.95 14.94 4.48
N PRO A 81 14.94 15.84 4.39
CA PRO A 81 15.66 16.13 3.15
C PRO A 81 16.75 15.07 2.90
N LEU A 82 16.36 13.92 2.36
CA LEU A 82 17.26 12.87 1.90
C LEU A 82 17.20 12.71 0.37
N PRO A 83 18.25 12.18 -0.27
CA PRO A 83 18.19 11.80 -1.67
C PRO A 83 16.97 10.90 -1.95
N SER A 84 16.25 11.17 -3.05
CA SER A 84 14.99 10.49 -3.37
C SER A 84 15.14 8.96 -3.45
N TRP A 85 16.25 8.47 -3.98
CA TRP A 85 16.55 7.04 -4.05
C TRP A 85 16.75 6.43 -2.65
N LEU A 86 17.42 7.14 -1.74
CA LEU A 86 17.67 6.67 -0.37
C LEU A 86 16.36 6.65 0.43
N MET A 87 15.55 7.70 0.27
CA MET A 87 14.23 7.78 0.86
C MET A 87 13.34 6.62 0.37
N ALA A 88 13.32 6.35 -0.93
CA ALA A 88 12.48 5.33 -1.53
C ALA A 88 12.95 3.88 -1.25
N ILE A 89 14.26 3.60 -1.28
CA ILE A 89 14.77 2.23 -1.18
C ILE A 89 15.07 1.83 0.26
N ALA A 90 15.49 2.74 1.13
CA ALA A 90 15.87 2.40 2.51
C ALA A 90 14.85 2.89 3.53
N VAL A 91 14.55 4.19 3.55
CA VAL A 91 13.80 4.81 4.67
C VAL A 91 12.33 4.40 4.64
N VAL A 92 11.66 4.58 3.51
CA VAL A 92 10.22 4.30 3.38
C VAL A 92 9.90 2.82 3.62
N PRO A 93 10.59 1.83 3.03
CA PRO A 93 10.28 0.41 3.27
C PRO A 93 10.43 0.01 4.73
N VAL A 94 11.51 0.44 5.38
CA VAL A 94 11.75 0.17 6.82
C VAL A 94 10.63 0.78 7.66
N LEU A 95 10.36 2.08 7.47
CA LEU A 95 9.39 2.78 8.28
C LEU A 95 7.96 2.26 8.05
N ALA A 96 7.59 2.02 6.79
CA ALA A 96 6.27 1.52 6.43
C ALA A 96 5.99 0.16 7.06
N GLU A 97 6.90 -0.80 6.97
CA GLU A 97 6.68 -2.12 7.56
C GLU A 97 6.70 -2.08 9.09
N LEU A 98 7.57 -1.27 9.70
CA LEU A 98 7.62 -1.15 11.16
C LEU A 98 6.38 -0.48 11.76
N VAL A 99 5.84 0.57 11.14
CA VAL A 99 4.63 1.24 11.62
C VAL A 99 3.42 0.29 11.51
N LYS A 100 3.25 -0.40 10.37
CA LYS A 100 2.17 -1.39 10.20
C LYS A 100 2.30 -2.56 11.18
N PHE A 101 3.52 -3.08 11.36
CA PHE A 101 3.81 -4.11 12.35
C PHE A 101 3.43 -3.64 13.76
N TRP A 102 3.78 -2.39 14.12
CA TRP A 102 3.45 -1.82 15.42
C TRP A 102 1.94 -1.72 15.65
N VAL A 103 1.17 -1.34 14.63
CA VAL A 103 -0.31 -1.33 14.67
C VAL A 103 -0.86 -2.72 15.03
N VAL A 104 -0.43 -3.79 14.35
CA VAL A 104 -0.90 -5.15 14.67
C VAL A 104 -0.39 -5.60 16.03
N LYS A 105 0.90 -5.39 16.31
CA LYS A 105 1.55 -5.85 17.54
C LYS A 105 0.93 -5.25 18.79
N ARG A 106 0.51 -3.97 18.75
CA ARG A 106 -0.14 -3.29 19.86
C ARG A 106 -1.66 -3.39 19.82
N GLY A 107 -2.25 -3.46 18.64
CA GLY A 107 -3.69 -3.42 18.45
C GLY A 107 -4.39 -4.75 18.69
N VAL A 108 -3.84 -5.86 18.19
CA VAL A 108 -4.55 -7.16 18.17
C VAL A 108 -3.73 -8.34 18.67
N TYR A 109 -2.41 -8.23 18.83
CA TYR A 109 -1.57 -9.38 19.23
C TYR A 109 -1.97 -10.05 20.56
N ASN A 110 -2.46 -9.28 21.54
CA ASN A 110 -2.94 -9.81 22.82
C ASN A 110 -4.47 -9.86 22.89
N HIS A 111 -5.15 -9.64 21.77
CA HIS A 111 -6.61 -9.72 21.70
C HIS A 111 -7.06 -11.20 21.77
N PRO A 112 -8.25 -11.49 22.33
CA PRO A 112 -8.81 -12.85 22.35
C PRO A 112 -9.00 -13.43 20.94
N GLU A 113 -9.49 -12.62 20.00
CA GLU A 113 -9.64 -12.93 18.56
C GLU A 113 -8.30 -13.01 17.82
N PHE A 114 -7.21 -13.36 18.49
CA PHE A 114 -5.98 -13.74 17.79
C PHE A 114 -5.60 -15.08 18.39
N ASP A 115 -6.36 -16.09 18.06
CA ASP A 115 -6.32 -17.42 18.62
C ASP A 115 -5.75 -18.46 17.65
N GLU A 116 -5.40 -18.06 16.42
CA GLU A 116 -4.78 -18.91 15.42
C GLU A 116 -3.55 -18.30 14.72
N PRO A 117 -2.64 -19.14 14.19
CA PRO A 117 -1.50 -18.64 13.43
C PRO A 117 -1.88 -17.86 12.15
N VAL A 118 -3.04 -18.16 11.55
CA VAL A 118 -3.48 -17.54 10.29
C VAL A 118 -3.91 -16.08 10.48
N ASP A 119 -4.43 -15.73 11.65
CA ASP A 119 -4.91 -14.38 12.01
C ASP A 119 -3.79 -13.35 11.88
N GLY A 120 -2.56 -13.77 12.20
CA GLY A 120 -1.38 -12.95 11.98
C GLY A 120 -1.25 -12.47 10.53
N ILE A 121 -1.57 -13.33 9.55
CA ILE A 121 -1.61 -12.97 8.12
C ILE A 121 -2.83 -12.09 7.83
N ILE A 122 -4.02 -12.47 8.30
CA ILE A 122 -5.28 -11.77 8.00
C ILE A 122 -5.23 -10.33 8.52
N PHE A 123 -4.87 -10.13 9.78
CA PHE A 123 -4.74 -8.80 10.38
C PHE A 123 -3.62 -7.97 9.76
N ALA A 124 -2.48 -8.58 9.46
CA ALA A 124 -1.38 -7.87 8.79
C ALA A 124 -1.75 -7.44 7.37
N ALA A 125 -2.41 -8.31 6.60
CA ALA A 125 -2.93 -7.98 5.28
C ALA A 125 -3.96 -6.84 5.36
N ALA A 126 -4.87 -6.85 6.35
CA ALA A 126 -5.84 -5.79 6.55
C ALA A 126 -5.18 -4.43 6.82
N VAL A 127 -4.20 -4.37 7.74
CA VAL A 127 -3.42 -3.14 8.00
C VAL A 127 -2.63 -2.70 6.74
N GLY A 128 -2.01 -3.65 6.04
CA GLY A 128 -1.29 -3.39 4.79
C GLY A 128 -2.17 -2.80 3.70
N LEU A 129 -3.37 -3.34 3.50
CA LEU A 129 -4.34 -2.83 2.53
C LEU A 129 -4.89 -1.45 2.93
N GLY A 130 -5.10 -1.22 4.22
CA GLY A 130 -5.46 0.12 4.72
C GLY A 130 -4.38 1.15 4.41
N PHE A 131 -3.11 0.81 4.66
CA PHE A 131 -1.97 1.65 4.31
C PHE A 131 -1.92 1.94 2.80
N ALA A 132 -2.11 0.89 1.99
CA ALA A 132 -2.16 1.00 0.54
C ALA A 132 -3.28 1.92 0.04
N THR A 133 -4.44 1.94 0.70
CA THR A 133 -5.57 2.77 0.27
C THR A 133 -5.21 4.24 0.18
N LEU A 134 -4.58 4.78 1.22
CA LEU A 134 -4.20 6.19 1.21
C LEU A 134 -3.05 6.46 0.23
N GLU A 135 -2.10 5.54 0.08
CA GLU A 135 -1.02 5.68 -0.88
C GLU A 135 -1.51 5.66 -2.34
N VAL A 136 -2.31 4.66 -2.70
CA VAL A 136 -2.81 4.43 -4.06
C VAL A 136 -3.73 5.57 -4.46
N VAL A 137 -4.79 5.83 -3.68
CA VAL A 137 -5.76 6.89 -4.00
C VAL A 137 -5.08 8.26 -3.97
N GLY A 138 -4.25 8.53 -2.96
CA GLY A 138 -3.52 9.79 -2.83
C GLY A 138 -2.57 10.04 -3.99
N SER A 139 -1.82 9.03 -4.44
CA SER A 139 -0.91 9.16 -5.59
C SER A 139 -1.65 9.33 -6.92
N MET A 140 -2.79 8.67 -7.11
CA MET A 140 -3.62 8.83 -8.31
C MET A 140 -4.28 10.21 -8.36
N LEU A 141 -4.83 10.69 -7.24
CA LEU A 141 -5.38 12.04 -7.14
C LEU A 141 -4.28 13.11 -7.32
N TYR A 142 -3.11 12.90 -6.72
CA TYR A 142 -1.96 13.78 -6.95
C TYR A 142 -1.57 13.82 -8.42
N ALA A 143 -1.46 12.67 -9.10
CA ALA A 143 -1.14 12.62 -10.52
C ALA A 143 -2.19 13.34 -11.37
N TYR A 144 -3.48 13.15 -11.07
CA TYR A 144 -4.55 13.87 -11.74
C TYR A 144 -4.41 15.39 -11.54
N PHE A 145 -4.32 15.87 -10.31
CA PHE A 145 -4.27 17.31 -10.03
C PHE A 145 -2.95 17.97 -10.47
N ALA A 146 -1.84 17.24 -10.47
CA ALA A 146 -0.54 17.74 -10.92
C ALA A 146 -0.50 17.93 -12.44
N VAL A 147 -1.21 17.09 -13.20
CA VAL A 147 -1.31 17.21 -14.66
C VAL A 147 -2.48 18.13 -15.06
N ALA A 148 -3.60 18.07 -14.34
CA ALA A 148 -4.78 18.91 -14.56
C ALA A 148 -4.63 20.38 -14.09
N ARG A 149 -3.48 20.76 -13.51
CA ARG A 149 -3.12 22.15 -13.16
C ARG A 149 -1.67 22.37 -13.63
N LEU A 150 -1.37 23.11 -14.70
CA LEU A 150 -1.39 24.57 -14.85
C LEU A 150 -1.38 24.90 -16.36
N GLY A 151 -2.33 25.71 -16.89
CA GLY A 151 -1.94 26.53 -18.06
C GLY A 151 -2.91 26.96 -19.16
N VAL A 152 -4.20 26.58 -19.24
CA VAL A 152 -5.06 27.19 -20.30
C VAL A 152 -6.53 27.32 -19.86
N PRO A 153 -7.02 28.55 -19.60
CA PRO A 153 -8.46 28.82 -19.55
C PRO A 153 -9.15 28.34 -20.84
N GLY A 154 -10.18 27.49 -20.71
CA GLY A 154 -10.95 26.96 -21.84
C GLY A 154 -10.43 25.66 -22.47
N ALA A 155 -9.37 25.03 -21.94
CA ALA A 155 -8.94 23.71 -22.37
C ALA A 155 -9.58 22.61 -21.50
N ALA A 156 -10.18 21.60 -22.14
CA ALA A 156 -10.65 20.40 -21.44
C ALA A 156 -9.46 19.68 -20.76
N VAL A 157 -9.73 19.00 -19.65
CA VAL A 157 -8.79 18.03 -19.08
C VAL A 157 -8.44 17.02 -20.17
N ASP A 158 -7.18 17.00 -20.60
CA ASP A 158 -6.75 16.24 -21.76
C ASP A 158 -6.49 14.75 -21.42
N ALA A 159 -6.20 13.95 -22.45
CA ALA A 159 -5.83 12.55 -22.31
C ALA A 159 -4.57 12.32 -21.46
N SER A 160 -3.75 13.36 -21.21
CA SER A 160 -2.51 13.25 -20.46
C SER A 160 -2.76 13.09 -18.96
N ALA A 161 -3.78 13.75 -18.40
CA ALA A 161 -4.17 13.59 -17.01
C ALA A 161 -4.63 12.16 -16.72
N TRP A 162 -5.45 11.58 -17.59
CA TRP A 162 -5.88 10.18 -17.48
C TRP A 162 -4.72 9.20 -17.69
N THR A 163 -3.78 9.51 -18.60
CA THR A 163 -2.58 8.70 -18.78
C THR A 163 -1.75 8.63 -17.50
N ALA A 164 -1.58 9.76 -16.80
CA ALA A 164 -0.87 9.81 -15.52
C ALA A 164 -1.59 9.02 -14.41
N VAL A 165 -2.92 9.16 -14.31
CA VAL A 165 -3.75 8.39 -13.37
C VAL A 165 -3.63 6.89 -13.64
N LEU A 166 -3.76 6.46 -14.90
CA LEU A 166 -3.68 5.05 -15.26
C LEU A 166 -2.27 4.47 -15.07
N ALA A 167 -1.23 5.26 -15.29
CA ALA A 167 0.14 4.87 -14.97
C ALA A 167 0.34 4.67 -13.45
N MET A 168 -0.21 5.56 -12.62
CA MET A 168 -0.19 5.38 -11.17
C MET A 168 -1.07 4.20 -10.74
N PHE A 169 -2.21 3.97 -11.37
CA PHE A 169 -3.04 2.80 -11.10
C PHE A 169 -2.30 1.49 -11.41
N ALA A 170 -1.62 1.40 -12.56
CA ALA A 170 -0.85 0.22 -12.92
C ALA A 170 0.29 -0.06 -11.93
N LEU A 171 1.06 0.96 -11.54
CA LEU A 171 2.19 0.78 -10.62
C LEU A 171 1.75 0.63 -9.16
N ARG A 172 0.86 1.50 -8.68
CA ARG A 172 0.46 1.56 -7.27
C ARG A 172 -0.77 0.73 -6.99
N GLY A 173 -1.81 0.86 -7.80
CA GLY A 173 -3.06 0.11 -7.62
C GLY A 173 -2.89 -1.40 -7.84
N LEU A 174 -2.23 -1.81 -8.92
CA LEU A 174 -2.13 -3.23 -9.30
C LEU A 174 -0.88 -3.95 -8.82
N LEU A 175 0.17 -3.22 -8.41
CA LEU A 175 1.43 -3.84 -7.96
C LEU A 175 1.76 -3.46 -6.51
N ALA A 176 1.90 -2.18 -6.18
CA ALA A 176 2.23 -1.78 -4.80
C ALA A 176 1.11 -2.09 -3.79
N GLY A 177 -0.15 -1.95 -4.18
CA GLY A 177 -1.33 -2.23 -3.37
C GLY A 177 -1.38 -3.68 -2.90
N PRO A 178 -1.36 -4.66 -3.83
CA PRO A 178 -1.16 -6.07 -3.49
C PRO A 178 0.14 -6.31 -2.74
N GLY A 179 1.23 -5.62 -3.12
CA GLY A 179 2.50 -5.65 -2.42
C GLY A 179 2.36 -5.38 -0.93
N HIS A 180 1.63 -4.34 -0.52
CA HIS A 180 1.44 -4.02 0.89
C HIS A 180 0.72 -5.11 1.68
N ALA A 181 -0.25 -5.80 1.09
CA ALA A 181 -0.85 -6.97 1.71
C ALA A 181 0.17 -8.10 1.88
N LEU A 182 0.98 -8.34 0.84
CA LEU A 182 1.97 -9.43 0.80
C LEU A 182 3.16 -9.19 1.74
N TRP A 183 3.79 -8.01 1.69
CA TRP A 183 4.87 -7.62 2.60
C TRP A 183 4.41 -7.70 4.05
N SER A 184 3.22 -7.18 4.34
CA SER A 184 2.68 -7.26 5.69
C SER A 184 2.36 -8.69 6.12
N SER A 185 1.86 -9.53 5.21
CA SER A 185 1.65 -10.95 5.48
C SER A 185 2.94 -11.71 5.82
N LEU A 186 4.12 -11.30 5.34
CA LEU A 186 5.38 -11.98 5.67
C LEU A 186 5.73 -11.86 7.15
N TRP A 187 5.69 -10.65 7.71
CA TRP A 187 5.88 -10.49 9.16
C TRP A 187 4.63 -10.91 9.95
N GLY A 188 3.43 -10.83 9.37
CA GLY A 188 2.18 -11.31 9.96
C GLY A 188 2.20 -12.81 10.21
N TYR A 189 2.67 -13.58 9.23
CA TYR A 189 2.92 -15.01 9.37
C TYR A 189 3.92 -15.33 10.48
N GLY A 190 5.06 -14.63 10.50
CA GLY A 190 6.06 -14.79 11.55
C GLY A 190 5.50 -14.43 12.94
N LEU A 191 4.63 -13.41 13.03
CA LEU A 191 3.99 -12.97 14.25
C LEU A 191 2.96 -13.98 14.77
N GLY A 192 2.14 -14.53 13.87
CA GLY A 192 1.17 -15.58 14.18
C GLY A 192 1.88 -16.82 14.73
N LEU A 193 2.83 -17.38 13.98
CA LEU A 193 3.60 -18.54 14.45
C LEU A 193 4.30 -18.29 15.79
N ALA A 194 4.89 -17.11 15.97
CA ALA A 194 5.59 -16.76 17.21
C ALA A 194 4.69 -16.72 18.44
N LYS A 195 3.38 -16.41 18.29
CA LYS A 195 2.42 -16.39 19.40
C LYS A 195 2.15 -17.79 19.95
N PHE A 196 2.11 -18.79 19.07
CA PHE A 196 1.79 -20.18 19.42
C PHE A 196 3.03 -21.09 19.53
N SER A 197 4.24 -20.52 19.41
CA SER A 197 5.50 -21.24 19.58
C SER A 197 5.93 -21.28 21.05
N PRO A 198 6.73 -22.28 21.47
CA PRO A 198 7.31 -22.31 22.81
C PRO A 198 8.10 -21.03 23.14
N PRO A 199 8.18 -20.63 24.43
CA PRO A 199 8.93 -19.45 24.85
C PRO A 199 10.36 -19.43 24.30
N GLY A 200 10.76 -18.31 23.71
CA GLY A 200 12.09 -18.11 23.12
C GLY A 200 12.24 -18.48 21.64
N GLN A 201 11.36 -19.30 21.08
CA GLN A 201 11.47 -19.75 19.67
C GLN A 201 10.82 -18.78 18.66
N GLY A 202 9.88 -17.95 19.10
CA GLY A 202 9.14 -17.03 18.21
C GLY A 202 9.90 -15.80 17.72
N ARG A 203 10.95 -15.36 18.44
CA ARG A 203 11.65 -14.09 18.10
C ARG A 203 12.32 -14.13 16.73
N GLY A 204 12.91 -15.26 16.36
CA GLY A 204 13.55 -15.46 15.06
C GLY A 204 12.54 -15.35 13.91
N LEU A 205 11.34 -15.90 14.09
CA LEU A 205 10.26 -15.89 13.09
C LEU A 205 9.80 -14.46 12.79
N VAL A 206 9.54 -13.67 13.82
CA VAL A 206 9.13 -12.25 13.67
C VAL A 206 10.23 -11.44 12.98
N ARG A 207 11.48 -11.57 13.44
CA ARG A 207 12.62 -10.86 12.85
C ARG A 207 12.79 -11.20 11.37
N ASN A 208 12.78 -12.48 11.03
CA ASN A 208 12.99 -12.93 9.65
C ASN A 208 11.83 -12.49 8.75
N GLY A 209 10.59 -12.52 9.25
CA GLY A 209 9.43 -12.00 8.51
C GLY A 209 9.51 -10.49 8.26
N LEU A 210 9.92 -9.70 9.25
CA LEU A 210 10.15 -8.25 9.10
C LEU A 210 11.26 -7.95 8.11
N LEU A 211 12.40 -8.64 8.20
CA LEU A 211 13.50 -8.48 7.25
C LEU A 211 13.06 -8.85 5.83
N ALA A 212 12.34 -9.96 5.66
CA ALA A 212 11.82 -10.36 4.35
C ALA A 212 10.87 -9.30 3.77
N ALA A 213 9.96 -8.76 4.59
CA ALA A 213 9.05 -7.70 4.17
C ALA A 213 9.79 -6.42 3.76
N ILE A 214 10.70 -5.94 4.61
CA ILE A 214 11.47 -4.71 4.36
C ILE A 214 12.33 -4.85 3.11
N LEU A 215 13.07 -5.96 2.98
CA LEU A 215 13.97 -6.18 1.85
C LEU A 215 13.22 -6.34 0.54
N SER A 216 12.09 -7.06 0.53
CA SER A 216 11.30 -7.22 -0.69
C SER A 216 10.51 -5.96 -1.07
N HIS A 217 10.08 -5.15 -0.10
CA HIS A 217 9.52 -3.82 -0.36
C HIS A 217 10.60 -2.86 -0.89
N ALA A 218 11.81 -2.87 -0.31
CA ALA A 218 12.95 -2.12 -0.83
C ALA A 218 13.33 -2.54 -2.26
N ALA A 219 13.34 -3.85 -2.54
CA ALA A 219 13.59 -4.38 -3.87
C ALA A 219 12.52 -3.92 -4.88
N PHE A 220 11.24 -3.93 -4.50
CA PHE A 220 10.17 -3.38 -5.33
C PHE A 220 10.39 -1.89 -5.64
N ASN A 221 10.75 -1.09 -4.64
CA ASN A 221 11.02 0.34 -4.85
C ASN A 221 12.25 0.58 -5.72
N ALA A 222 13.30 -0.23 -5.56
CA ALA A 222 14.48 -0.18 -6.42
C ALA A 222 14.12 -0.51 -7.88
N LEU A 223 13.35 -1.57 -8.11
CA LEU A 223 12.86 -1.92 -9.45
C LEU A 223 11.95 -0.85 -10.04
N ALA A 224 11.14 -0.17 -9.21
CA ALA A 224 10.29 0.92 -9.67
C ALA A 224 11.08 2.16 -10.11
N LEU A 225 12.28 2.36 -9.56
CA LEU A 225 13.23 3.41 -9.95
C LEU A 225 14.16 2.99 -11.10
N GLU A 226 14.19 1.71 -11.46
CA GLU A 226 15.04 1.21 -12.52
C GLU A 226 14.63 1.78 -13.88
N SER A 227 15.62 2.27 -14.61
CA SER A 227 15.48 2.91 -15.93
C SER A 227 15.29 1.90 -17.06
N SER A 228 15.88 0.71 -16.93
CA SER A 228 15.69 -0.38 -17.89
C SER A 228 14.24 -0.83 -17.88
N TRP A 229 13.56 -0.64 -19.01
CA TRP A 229 12.13 -0.98 -19.14
C TRP A 229 11.86 -2.45 -18.77
N TRP A 230 12.71 -3.37 -19.22
CA TRP A 230 12.51 -4.81 -19.00
C TRP A 230 12.68 -5.17 -17.52
N LEU A 231 13.74 -4.68 -16.88
CA LEU A 231 13.97 -4.91 -15.45
C LEU A 231 12.87 -4.27 -14.59
N ASN A 232 12.44 -3.06 -14.93
CA ASN A 232 11.35 -2.39 -14.24
C ASN A 232 10.04 -3.18 -14.38
N ARG A 233 9.52 -3.36 -15.61
CA ARG A 233 8.18 -3.93 -15.81
C ARG A 233 8.11 -5.40 -15.47
N VAL A 234 9.03 -6.20 -16.01
CA VAL A 234 9.04 -7.65 -15.78
C VAL A 234 9.46 -7.95 -14.35
N GLY A 235 10.46 -7.23 -13.82
CA GLY A 235 10.92 -7.41 -12.45
C GLY A 235 9.84 -7.09 -11.41
N LEU A 236 9.10 -5.99 -11.56
CA LEU A 236 8.01 -5.64 -10.64
C LEU A 236 6.92 -6.72 -10.61
N VAL A 237 6.47 -7.19 -11.79
CA VAL A 237 5.47 -8.25 -11.88
C VAL A 237 5.99 -9.56 -11.27
N LEU A 238 7.24 -9.93 -11.57
CA LEU A 238 7.85 -11.14 -11.06
C LEU A 238 7.99 -11.10 -9.53
N VAL A 239 8.43 -9.98 -8.95
CA VAL A 239 8.53 -9.82 -7.50
C VAL A 239 7.17 -9.99 -6.83
N ILE A 240 6.12 -9.35 -7.36
CA ILE A 240 4.76 -9.51 -6.80
C ILE A 240 4.26 -10.96 -6.96
N ALA A 241 4.51 -11.61 -8.11
CA ALA A 241 4.11 -12.99 -8.33
C ALA A 241 4.83 -13.98 -7.39
N VAL A 242 6.14 -13.80 -7.17
CA VAL A 242 6.91 -14.61 -6.23
C VAL A 242 6.43 -14.39 -4.80
N LEU A 243 6.23 -13.14 -4.39
CA LEU A 243 5.69 -12.82 -3.07
C LEU A 243 4.30 -13.43 -2.86
N TRP A 244 3.44 -13.35 -3.87
CA TRP A 244 2.13 -13.99 -3.84
C TRP A 244 2.25 -15.49 -3.60
N PHE A 245 3.10 -16.18 -4.38
CA PHE A 245 3.31 -17.61 -4.20
C PHE A 245 3.81 -17.95 -2.79
N VAL A 246 4.80 -17.22 -2.28
CA VAL A 246 5.36 -17.40 -0.93
C VAL A 246 4.28 -17.19 0.14
N VAL A 247 3.56 -16.07 0.09
CA VAL A 247 2.51 -15.76 1.09
C VAL A 247 1.38 -16.79 1.02
N MET A 248 0.98 -17.25 -0.17
CA MET A 248 -0.02 -18.32 -0.30
C MET A 248 0.47 -19.66 0.26
N ARG A 249 1.78 -19.94 0.24
CA ARG A 249 2.35 -21.12 0.92
C ARG A 249 2.33 -20.94 2.44
N CYS A 250 2.73 -19.78 2.95
CA CYS A 250 2.65 -19.44 4.37
C CYS A 250 1.22 -19.51 4.91
N LEU A 251 0.26 -18.94 4.18
CA LEU A 251 -1.16 -18.97 4.51
C LEU A 251 -1.69 -20.40 4.61
N ARG A 252 -1.43 -21.24 3.59
CA ARG A 252 -1.85 -22.65 3.61
C ARG A 252 -1.24 -23.43 4.77
N TYR A 253 0.01 -23.15 5.10
CA TYR A 253 0.68 -23.78 6.23
C TYR A 253 0.04 -23.35 7.57
N ALA A 254 -0.21 -22.04 7.75
CA ALA A 254 -0.86 -21.52 8.95
C ALA A 254 -2.28 -22.10 9.13
N LEU A 255 -3.07 -22.19 8.06
CA LEU A 255 -4.39 -22.84 8.07
C LEU A 255 -4.31 -24.33 8.44
N ALA A 256 -3.29 -25.05 7.95
CA ALA A 256 -3.11 -26.46 8.25
C ALA A 256 -2.80 -26.72 9.73
N LEU A 257 -2.06 -25.80 10.39
CA LEU A 257 -1.80 -25.89 11.83
C LEU A 257 -3.09 -25.82 12.65
N ASN A 258 -4.05 -24.97 12.24
CA ASN A 258 -5.35 -24.89 12.91
C ASN A 258 -6.15 -26.20 12.78
N THR A 259 -6.22 -26.76 11.57
CA THR A 259 -6.93 -28.05 11.35
C THR A 259 -6.34 -29.22 12.11
N ALA A 260 -5.03 -29.20 12.40
CA ALA A 260 -4.36 -30.25 13.16
C ALA A 260 -4.63 -30.12 14.67
N ALA A 261 -4.83 -28.90 15.18
CA ALA A 261 -5.16 -28.65 16.59
C ALA A 261 -6.64 -28.96 16.92
N ALA A 262 -7.51 -28.93 15.91
CA ALA A 262 -8.94 -29.26 16.05
C ALA A 262 -9.26 -30.78 16.00
N ARG A 263 -8.24 -31.65 15.84
CA ARG A 263 -8.36 -33.11 15.87
C ARG A 263 -7.74 -33.68 17.14
#